data_AF-H5WUW6-F1
#
_entry.id   AF-H5WUW6-F1
#
_cell.length_a   1.000
_cell.length_b   1.000
_cell.length_c   1.000
_cell.angle_alpha   90.00
_cell.angle_beta   90.00
_cell.angle_gamma   90.00
#
_symmetry.space_group_name_H-M   'P 1'
#
loop_
_entity.id
_entity.type
_entity.pdbx_description
1 polymer ?
#
loop_
_entity_poly.entity_id
_entity_poly.type
_entity_poly.pdbx_seq_one_letter_code
_entity_poly.pdbx_strand_id
1 'polypeptide(L)'
;MAPGFERSTVPGVAKPPGAVKAAALVEDRAERAARGERLQRLAGPGELRAAVLALLLTGSARERAVWRDECSQVSRREAILSDLLALSPRQRLPWMERFMQRLARTGADECRAVLRAARRLMAADGHTDARDRLRWLGLRHGLSGGGRAPDSGAVNASAELEALDADNAHAVVAFSAHLSRLVPSPELDVELHDGDVSAGLLWWRAVIAPWPALAGERLRPDADAVVHALRMLQALPWMLQPVLVRRWVDAAVVLSPPGLLHPDAAEALRIAARLLDSPLPPALAACFEECEPEPAVPPPPA
;
A
#
# COMPACT_ATOMS: atom_id res chain seq x y z
N MET A 1 56.38 -25.83 53.95
CA MET A 1 55.05 -26.39 53.63
C MET A 1 54.04 -25.27 53.77
N ALA A 2 53.49 -24.79 52.67
CA ALA A 2 52.51 -23.70 52.62
C ALA A 2 51.19 -24.24 52.07
N PRO A 3 50.06 -23.86 52.68
CA PRO A 3 48.76 -23.75 51.99
C PRO A 3 48.23 -22.32 52.17
N GLY A 4 47.37 -21.74 51.34
CA GLY A 4 46.71 -22.15 50.11
C GLY A 4 45.95 -20.88 49.66
N PHE A 5 46.06 -20.54 48.38
CA PHE A 5 45.43 -19.36 47.79
C PHE A 5 43.91 -19.58 47.69
N GLU A 6 43.12 -18.81 48.44
CA GLU A 6 41.68 -18.67 48.19
C GLU A 6 41.47 -17.88 46.88
N ARG A 7 40.80 -18.52 45.93
CA ARG A 7 40.34 -17.87 44.70
C ARG A 7 39.17 -16.95 45.05
N SER A 8 39.46 -15.66 45.09
CA SER A 8 38.48 -14.58 45.12
C SER A 8 37.55 -14.68 43.91
N THR A 9 36.26 -14.89 44.19
CA THR A 9 35.15 -14.78 43.26
C THR A 9 35.05 -13.34 42.73
N VAL A 10 35.30 -13.16 41.44
CA VAL A 10 35.06 -11.88 40.76
C VAL A 10 33.54 -11.65 40.67
N PRO A 11 33.00 -10.52 41.18
CA PRO A 11 31.59 -10.22 41.09
C PRO A 11 31.21 -9.88 39.65
N GLY A 12 30.05 -10.40 39.21
CA GLY A 12 29.53 -10.25 37.87
C GLY A 12 29.47 -8.78 37.44
N VAL A 13 30.15 -8.49 36.33
CA VAL A 13 30.03 -7.22 35.62
C VAL A 13 28.60 -7.13 35.10
N ALA A 14 27.75 -6.37 35.79
CA ALA A 14 26.43 -6.02 35.31
C ALA A 14 26.60 -5.24 33.99
N LYS A 15 26.11 -5.84 32.89
CA LYS A 15 26.17 -5.26 31.55
C LYS A 15 25.45 -3.91 31.56
N PRO A 16 26.07 -2.82 31.07
CA PRO A 16 25.46 -1.49 31.14
C PRO A 16 24.14 -1.46 30.34
N PRO A 17 23.10 -0.75 30.82
CA PRO A 17 21.75 -0.76 30.24
C PRO A 17 21.68 -0.33 28.77
N GLY A 18 22.68 0.40 28.26
CA GLY A 18 22.80 0.76 26.85
C GLY A 18 23.23 -0.38 25.92
N ALA A 19 24.02 -1.35 26.42
CA ALA A 19 24.52 -2.46 25.61
C ALA A 19 23.44 -3.52 25.33
N VAL A 20 22.42 -3.63 26.19
CA VAL A 20 21.27 -4.52 25.97
C VAL A 20 20.35 -3.94 24.89
N LYS A 21 20.09 -2.62 24.91
CA LYS A 21 19.32 -1.93 23.86
C LYS A 21 20.02 -1.96 22.50
N ALA A 22 21.33 -1.75 22.46
CA ALA A 22 22.10 -1.82 21.22
C ALA A 22 22.12 -3.24 20.62
N ALA A 23 22.28 -4.27 21.46
CA ALA A 23 22.23 -5.66 21.01
C ALA A 23 20.84 -6.05 20.46
N ALA A 24 19.77 -5.66 21.14
CA ALA A 24 18.40 -5.91 20.69
C ALA A 24 18.07 -5.21 19.36
N LEU A 25 18.57 -3.98 19.15
CA LEU A 25 18.42 -3.27 17.87
C LEU A 25 19.18 -3.94 16.72
N VAL A 26 20.35 -4.51 17.00
CA VAL A 26 21.13 -5.26 16.01
C VAL A 26 20.45 -6.58 15.65
N GLU A 27 19.93 -7.30 16.65
CA GLU A 27 19.20 -8.55 16.45
C GLU A 27 17.90 -8.33 15.66
N ASP A 28 17.14 -7.29 15.99
CA ASP A 28 15.93 -6.90 15.23
C ASP A 28 16.28 -6.51 13.78
N ARG A 29 17.39 -5.81 13.55
CA ARG A 29 17.86 -5.50 12.19
C ARG A 29 18.27 -6.75 11.41
N ALA A 30 18.97 -7.69 12.06
CA ALA A 30 19.39 -8.94 11.44
C ALA A 30 18.18 -9.81 11.07
N GLU A 31 17.17 -9.91 11.95
CA GLU A 31 15.94 -10.65 11.67
C GLU A 31 15.13 -9.99 10.56
N ARG A 32 15.07 -8.65 10.52
CA ARG A 32 14.45 -7.91 9.40
C ARG A 32 15.13 -8.21 8.07
N ALA A 33 16.46 -8.26 8.03
CA ALA A 33 17.21 -8.61 6.83
C ALA A 33 16.96 -10.07 6.41
N ALA A 34 17.07 -11.02 7.35
CA ALA A 34 16.84 -12.43 7.09
C ALA A 34 15.41 -12.70 6.58
N ARG A 35 14.41 -12.01 7.13
CA ARG A 35 13.03 -12.04 6.65
C ARG A 35 12.92 -11.51 5.22
N GLY A 36 13.55 -10.37 4.93
CA GLY A 36 13.63 -9.83 3.58
C GLY A 36 14.13 -10.86 2.58
N GLU A 37 15.25 -11.52 2.88
CA GLU A 37 15.80 -12.59 2.03
C GLU A 37 14.85 -13.77 1.86
N ARG A 38 14.17 -14.22 2.93
CA ARG A 38 13.18 -15.30 2.85
C ARG A 38 12.03 -14.92 1.90
N LEU A 39 11.53 -13.70 2.00
CA LEU A 39 10.48 -13.17 1.13
C LEU A 39 10.95 -13.00 -0.32
N GLN A 40 12.21 -12.60 -0.55
CA GLN A 40 12.79 -12.52 -1.90
C GLN A 40 12.83 -13.91 -2.56
N ARG A 41 13.19 -14.94 -1.79
CA ARG A 41 13.33 -16.33 -2.25
C ARG A 41 12.01 -17.02 -2.62
N LEU A 42 10.85 -16.49 -2.24
CA LEU A 42 9.54 -17.05 -2.61
C LEU A 42 9.38 -17.01 -4.13
N ALA A 43 9.37 -18.13 -4.83
CA ALA A 43 9.34 -18.15 -6.30
C ALA A 43 8.16 -18.95 -6.87
N GLY A 44 7.59 -19.88 -6.10
CA GLY A 44 6.48 -20.70 -6.57
C GLY A 44 5.21 -19.86 -6.81
N PRO A 45 4.42 -20.12 -7.86
CA PRO A 45 3.17 -19.39 -8.11
C PRO A 45 2.19 -19.51 -6.94
N GLY A 46 2.13 -20.67 -6.29
CA GLY A 46 1.36 -20.88 -5.06
C GLY A 46 1.86 -20.07 -3.86
N GLU A 47 3.18 -19.95 -3.69
CA GLU A 47 3.79 -19.15 -2.62
C GLU A 47 3.54 -17.65 -2.83
N LEU A 48 3.70 -17.18 -4.07
CA LEU A 48 3.42 -15.80 -4.45
C LEU A 48 1.93 -15.46 -4.28
N ARG A 49 1.03 -16.37 -4.67
CA ARG A 49 -0.40 -16.23 -4.40
C ARG A 49 -0.68 -16.13 -2.90
N ALA A 50 -0.12 -17.03 -2.10
CA ALA A 50 -0.28 -17.01 -0.65
C ALA A 50 0.19 -15.69 -0.03
N ALA A 51 1.32 -15.17 -0.51
CA ALA A 51 1.89 -13.91 -0.05
C ALA A 51 1.01 -12.70 -0.39
N VAL A 52 0.51 -12.60 -1.63
CA VAL A 52 -0.41 -11.53 -2.03
C VAL A 52 -1.71 -11.59 -1.22
N LEU A 53 -2.31 -12.78 -1.07
CA LEU A 53 -3.54 -12.92 -0.29
C LEU A 53 -3.32 -12.60 1.20
N ALA A 54 -2.16 -12.93 1.77
CA ALA A 54 -1.85 -12.59 3.15
C ALA A 54 -1.74 -11.08 3.38
N LEU A 55 -1.22 -10.33 2.41
CA LEU A 55 -1.10 -8.87 2.48
C LEU A 55 -2.46 -8.15 2.38
N LEU A 56 -3.49 -8.82 1.87
CA LEU A 56 -4.85 -8.30 1.78
C LEU A 56 -5.68 -8.50 3.06
N LEU A 57 -5.21 -9.32 4.00
CA LEU A 57 -5.94 -9.60 5.25
C LEU A 57 -6.15 -8.34 6.09
N THR A 58 -7.36 -8.17 6.61
CA THR A 58 -7.75 -7.09 7.54
C THR A 58 -7.61 -7.51 9.01
N GLY A 59 -7.45 -8.81 9.27
CA GLY A 59 -7.25 -9.39 10.61
C GLY A 59 -8.39 -10.29 11.09
N SER A 60 -9.50 -10.32 10.34
CA SER A 60 -10.66 -11.19 10.63
C SER A 60 -10.26 -12.67 10.70
N ALA A 61 -10.86 -13.40 11.66
CA ALA A 61 -10.66 -14.85 11.77
C ALA A 61 -11.24 -15.61 10.57
N ARG A 62 -12.33 -15.09 9.98
CA ARG A 62 -12.98 -15.68 8.79
C ARG A 62 -12.10 -15.54 7.55
N GLU A 63 -11.55 -14.35 7.32
CA GLU A 63 -10.59 -14.14 6.23
C GLU A 63 -9.36 -15.04 6.40
N ARG A 64 -8.82 -15.15 7.61
CA ARG A 64 -7.70 -16.06 7.89
C ARG A 64 -8.03 -17.52 7.60
N ALA A 65 -9.25 -17.97 7.90
CA ALA A 65 -9.71 -19.32 7.55
C ALA A 65 -9.77 -19.52 6.02
N VAL A 66 -10.38 -18.57 5.29
CA VAL A 66 -10.42 -18.61 3.82
C VAL A 66 -9.02 -18.61 3.22
N TRP A 67 -8.13 -17.77 3.73
CA TRP A 67 -6.73 -17.73 3.28
C TRP A 67 -6.02 -19.09 3.47
N ARG A 68 -6.22 -19.77 4.61
CA ARG A 68 -5.63 -21.10 4.84
C ARG A 68 -6.13 -22.15 3.86
N ASP A 69 -7.43 -22.13 3.54
CA ASP A 69 -8.03 -23.04 2.56
C ASP A 69 -7.47 -22.80 1.16
N GLU A 70 -7.42 -21.54 0.72
CA GLU A 70 -6.85 -21.13 -0.57
C GLU A 70 -5.36 -21.48 -0.71
N CYS A 71 -4.65 -21.55 0.42
CA CYS A 71 -3.22 -21.87 0.49
C CYS A 71 -2.95 -23.30 0.97
N SER A 72 -3.96 -24.17 1.00
CA SER A 72 -3.85 -25.54 1.54
C SER A 72 -2.72 -26.37 0.92
N GLN A 73 -2.42 -26.14 -0.37
CA GLN A 73 -1.36 -26.81 -1.13
C GLN A 73 0.05 -26.24 -0.90
N VAL A 74 0.19 -25.15 -0.15
CA VAL A 74 1.48 -24.49 0.12
C VAL A 74 2.00 -24.92 1.49
N SER A 75 3.05 -25.75 1.51
CA SER A 75 3.62 -26.31 2.74
C SER A 75 4.18 -25.25 3.70
N ARG A 76 4.68 -24.13 3.18
CA ARG A 76 5.28 -23.03 3.97
C ARG A 76 4.30 -21.89 4.30
N ARG A 77 2.99 -22.07 4.08
CA ARG A 77 2.02 -20.97 4.17
C ARG A 77 2.09 -20.20 5.50
N GLU A 78 2.12 -20.88 6.64
CA GLU A 78 2.10 -20.21 7.96
C GLU A 78 3.40 -19.43 8.22
N ALA A 79 4.54 -19.93 7.73
CA ALA A 79 5.81 -19.21 7.81
C ALA A 79 5.77 -17.93 6.94
N ILE A 80 5.22 -18.01 5.74
CA ILE A 80 4.99 -16.86 4.86
C ILE A 80 4.08 -15.84 5.56
N LEU A 81 2.97 -16.28 6.13
CA LEU A 81 2.05 -15.39 6.85
C LEU A 81 2.74 -14.72 8.04
N SER A 82 3.49 -15.47 8.85
CA SER A 82 4.25 -14.93 9.98
C SER A 82 5.25 -13.87 9.54
N ASP A 83 6.01 -14.13 8.47
CA ASP A 83 6.96 -13.17 7.93
C ASP A 83 6.25 -11.90 7.43
N LEU A 84 5.10 -12.03 6.76
CA LEU A 84 4.35 -10.88 6.24
C LEU A 84 3.64 -10.06 7.32
N LEU A 85 3.13 -10.71 8.37
CA LEU A 85 2.52 -10.02 9.51
C LEU A 85 3.56 -9.22 10.32
N ALA A 86 4.83 -9.64 10.29
CA ALA A 86 5.93 -8.94 10.92
C ALA A 86 6.51 -7.78 10.08
N LEU A 87 5.97 -7.51 8.89
CA LEU A 87 6.35 -6.34 8.09
C LEU A 87 5.74 -5.06 8.66
N SER A 88 6.52 -3.97 8.62
CA SER A 88 6.00 -2.65 8.96
C SER A 88 5.00 -2.16 7.90
N PRO A 89 4.06 -1.25 8.23
CA PRO A 89 3.12 -0.70 7.25
C PRO A 89 3.80 -0.11 6.00
N ARG A 90 5.00 0.47 6.17
CA ARG A 90 5.81 1.08 5.11
C ARG A 90 6.37 0.06 4.11
N GLN A 91 6.45 -1.21 4.49
CA GLN A 91 7.01 -2.30 3.69
C GLN A 91 5.95 -3.16 3.00
N ARG A 92 4.72 -3.23 3.56
CA ARG A 92 3.67 -4.15 3.09
C ARG A 92 3.30 -3.92 1.63
N LEU A 93 3.06 -2.67 1.24
CA LEU A 93 2.64 -2.34 -0.12
C LEU A 93 3.77 -2.55 -1.15
N PRO A 94 5.02 -2.06 -0.95
CA PRO A 94 6.14 -2.40 -1.83
C PRO A 94 6.33 -3.91 -2.04
N TRP A 95 6.22 -4.71 -0.97
CA TRP A 95 6.28 -6.18 -1.08
C TRP A 95 5.12 -6.75 -1.90
N MET A 96 3.90 -6.27 -1.67
CA MET A 96 2.72 -6.68 -2.45
C MET A 96 2.93 -6.39 -3.94
N GLU A 97 3.42 -5.20 -4.26
CA GLU A 97 3.69 -4.76 -5.63
C GLU A 97 4.73 -5.65 -6.32
N ARG A 98 5.79 -6.02 -5.61
CA ARG A 98 6.81 -6.96 -6.10
C ARG A 98 6.22 -8.34 -6.37
N PHE A 99 5.43 -8.89 -5.46
CA PHE A 99 4.79 -10.20 -5.66
C PHE A 99 3.80 -10.17 -6.83
N MET A 100 3.03 -9.09 -6.98
CA MET A 100 2.14 -8.89 -8.12
C MET A 100 2.91 -8.85 -9.45
N GLN A 101 4.04 -8.13 -9.52
CA GLN A 101 4.88 -8.08 -10.72
C GLN A 101 5.41 -9.48 -11.10
N ARG A 102 5.77 -10.30 -10.11
CA ARG A 102 6.25 -11.66 -10.34
C ARG A 102 5.13 -12.59 -10.78
N LEU A 103 3.95 -12.50 -10.17
CA LEU A 103 2.75 -13.24 -10.59
C LEU A 103 2.28 -12.86 -12.00
N ALA A 104 2.37 -11.58 -12.37
CA ALA A 104 2.03 -11.14 -13.72
C ALA A 104 2.88 -11.85 -14.80
N ARG A 105 4.10 -12.31 -14.44
CA ARG A 105 5.00 -13.06 -15.33
C ARG A 105 4.75 -14.57 -15.37
N THR A 106 3.99 -15.15 -14.42
CA THR A 106 3.75 -16.60 -14.39
C THR A 106 2.67 -17.06 -15.35
N GLY A 107 1.72 -16.18 -15.70
CA GLY A 107 0.69 -16.44 -16.72
C GLY A 107 -0.70 -15.93 -16.35
N ALA A 108 -1.57 -15.82 -17.36
CA ALA A 108 -2.91 -15.24 -17.20
C ALA A 108 -3.85 -16.10 -16.34
N ASP A 109 -3.71 -17.43 -16.36
CA ASP A 109 -4.53 -18.34 -15.54
C ASP A 109 -4.25 -18.19 -14.06
N GLU A 110 -2.98 -18.08 -13.68
CA GLU A 110 -2.57 -17.80 -12.30
C GLU A 110 -3.08 -16.44 -11.83
N CYS A 111 -2.96 -15.41 -12.68
CA CYS A 111 -3.51 -14.08 -12.39
C CYS A 111 -5.03 -14.15 -12.14
N ARG A 112 -5.78 -14.88 -12.98
CA ARG A 112 -7.23 -15.08 -12.78
C ARG A 112 -7.55 -15.89 -11.52
N ALA A 113 -6.72 -16.86 -11.15
CA ALA A 113 -6.88 -17.65 -9.93
C ALA A 113 -6.67 -16.77 -8.69
N VAL A 114 -5.62 -15.93 -8.68
CA VAL A 114 -5.34 -14.96 -7.62
C VAL A 114 -6.50 -13.99 -7.45
N LEU A 115 -7.02 -13.41 -8.55
CA LEU A 115 -8.19 -12.53 -8.50
C LEU A 115 -9.40 -13.25 -7.91
N ARG A 116 -9.74 -14.46 -8.36
CA ARG A 116 -10.88 -15.20 -7.79
C ARG A 116 -10.70 -15.47 -6.30
N ALA A 117 -9.50 -15.83 -5.85
CA ALA A 117 -9.19 -16.07 -4.44
C ALA A 117 -9.29 -14.78 -3.61
N ALA A 118 -8.73 -13.67 -4.09
CA ALA A 118 -8.78 -12.38 -3.41
C ALA A 118 -10.22 -11.89 -3.23
N ARG A 119 -11.11 -12.11 -4.21
CA ARG A 119 -12.53 -11.76 -4.06
C ARG A 119 -13.23 -12.59 -3.00
N ARG A 120 -12.94 -13.90 -2.92
CA ARG A 120 -13.49 -14.76 -1.84
C ARG A 120 -12.98 -14.32 -0.48
N LEU A 121 -11.71 -13.93 -0.39
CA LEU A 121 -11.10 -13.42 0.83
C LEU A 121 -11.77 -12.13 1.32
N MET A 122 -11.89 -11.12 0.46
CA MET A 122 -12.51 -9.82 0.76
C MET A 122 -14.04 -9.89 0.99
N ALA A 123 -14.67 -11.03 0.69
CA ALA A 123 -16.09 -11.26 0.95
C ALA A 123 -16.32 -12.16 2.17
N ALA A 124 -15.26 -12.68 2.81
CA ALA A 124 -15.35 -13.71 3.84
C ALA A 124 -16.04 -13.22 5.13
N ASP A 125 -15.97 -11.93 5.40
CA ASP A 125 -16.63 -11.27 6.53
C ASP A 125 -18.02 -10.70 6.19
N GLY A 126 -18.43 -10.81 4.91
CA GLY A 126 -19.69 -10.30 4.39
C GLY A 126 -19.71 -8.79 4.11
N HIS A 127 -18.59 -8.07 4.27
CA HIS A 127 -18.54 -6.62 4.15
C HIS A 127 -17.35 -6.20 3.29
N THR A 128 -17.61 -5.70 2.07
CA THR A 128 -16.56 -5.11 1.23
C THR A 128 -16.53 -3.60 1.42
N ASP A 129 -15.49 -3.09 2.06
CA ASP A 129 -15.37 -1.67 2.38
C ASP A 129 -14.75 -0.84 1.23
N ALA A 130 -14.43 0.44 1.49
CA ALA A 130 -13.73 1.27 0.49
C ALA A 130 -12.29 0.79 0.22
N ARG A 131 -11.61 0.32 1.26
CA ARG A 131 -10.21 -0.10 1.21
C ARG A 131 -10.07 -1.37 0.39
N ASP A 132 -10.95 -2.35 0.60
CA ASP A 132 -11.02 -3.59 -0.16
C ASP A 132 -11.28 -3.33 -1.63
N ARG A 133 -12.20 -2.40 -1.94
CA ARG A 133 -12.48 -2.02 -3.33
C ARG A 133 -11.25 -1.40 -3.99
N LEU A 134 -10.55 -0.50 -3.31
CA LEU A 134 -9.34 0.13 -3.83
C LEU A 134 -8.21 -0.89 -4.01
N ARG A 135 -7.98 -1.75 -3.03
CA ARG A 135 -7.00 -2.85 -3.09
C ARG A 135 -7.32 -3.84 -4.20
N TRP A 136 -8.59 -4.17 -4.40
CA TRP A 136 -9.06 -5.02 -5.48
C TRP A 136 -8.77 -4.43 -6.86
N LEU A 137 -9.03 -3.12 -7.04
CA LEU A 137 -8.70 -2.41 -8.27
C LEU A 137 -7.19 -2.40 -8.51
N GLY A 138 -6.39 -2.10 -7.47
CA GLY A 138 -4.93 -2.12 -7.54
C GLY A 138 -4.37 -3.49 -7.92
N LEU A 139 -4.90 -4.56 -7.33
CA LEU A 139 -4.55 -5.94 -7.64
C LEU A 139 -4.86 -6.28 -9.11
N ARG A 140 -6.06 -5.94 -9.57
CA ARG A 140 -6.47 -6.18 -10.97
C ARG A 140 -5.58 -5.43 -11.94
N HIS A 141 -5.29 -4.16 -11.68
CA HIS A 141 -4.40 -3.34 -12.52
C HIS A 141 -2.99 -3.94 -12.57
N GLY A 142 -2.44 -4.31 -11.41
CA GLY A 142 -1.08 -4.86 -11.30
C GLY A 142 -0.90 -6.21 -11.98
N LEU A 143 -1.88 -7.10 -11.89
CA LEU A 143 -1.83 -8.42 -12.54
C LEU A 143 -2.15 -8.37 -14.03
N SER A 144 -2.80 -7.31 -14.51
CA SER A 144 -3.09 -7.13 -15.95
C SER A 144 -1.89 -6.58 -16.73
N GLY A 145 -0.73 -6.39 -16.09
CA GLY A 145 0.48 -5.91 -16.73
C GLY A 145 0.53 -4.39 -16.91
N GLY A 146 -0.09 -3.62 -16.00
CA GLY A 146 -0.09 -2.16 -16.03
C GLY A 146 1.31 -1.59 -16.29
N GLY A 147 1.44 -0.82 -17.36
CA GLY A 147 2.71 -0.33 -17.82
C GLY A 147 2.56 0.71 -18.92
N ARG A 148 2.60 1.98 -18.54
CA ARG A 148 3.20 3.01 -19.37
C ARG A 148 4.07 3.89 -18.49
N ALA A 149 5.39 3.86 -18.73
CA ALA A 149 6.30 4.80 -18.09
C ALA A 149 6.10 6.19 -18.71
N PRO A 150 6.05 7.28 -17.92
CA PRO A 150 6.04 8.63 -18.46
C PRO A 150 7.46 9.18 -18.66
N ASP A 151 7.68 9.86 -19.78
CA ASP A 151 8.79 10.81 -19.96
C ASP A 151 8.45 12.10 -19.22
N SER A 152 9.38 12.67 -18.45
CA SER A 152 9.12 13.91 -17.72
C SER A 152 9.09 15.11 -18.67
N GLY A 153 7.92 15.73 -18.86
CA GLY A 153 7.87 17.05 -19.47
C GLY A 153 6.46 17.58 -19.68
N ALA A 154 6.04 18.53 -18.84
CA ALA A 154 5.14 19.60 -19.27
C ALA A 154 5.17 20.79 -18.33
N VAL A 155 5.66 21.90 -18.86
CA VAL A 155 5.33 23.24 -18.39
C VAL A 155 3.87 23.48 -18.80
N ASN A 156 2.98 23.78 -17.84
CA ASN A 156 1.53 24.11 -17.96
C ASN A 156 0.46 23.04 -17.61
N ALA A 157 0.83 21.80 -17.26
CA ALA A 157 -0.15 20.74 -16.95
C ALA A 157 -1.10 21.03 -15.75
N SER A 158 -0.76 21.97 -14.86
CA SER A 158 -1.65 22.35 -13.75
C SER A 158 -2.85 23.19 -14.21
N ALA A 159 -2.63 24.11 -15.16
CA ALA A 159 -3.71 24.92 -15.72
C ALA A 159 -4.65 24.07 -16.59
N GLU A 160 -4.08 23.08 -17.30
CA GLU A 160 -4.84 22.09 -18.07
C GLU A 160 -5.73 21.20 -17.18
N LEU A 161 -5.29 20.87 -15.96
CA LEU A 161 -6.12 20.15 -15.01
C LEU A 161 -7.33 20.98 -14.57
N GLU A 162 -7.16 22.28 -14.34
CA GLU A 162 -8.28 23.16 -13.96
C GLU A 162 -9.26 23.39 -15.11
N ALA A 163 -8.77 23.31 -16.36
CA ALA A 163 -9.55 23.43 -17.59
C ALA A 163 -10.11 22.11 -18.13
N LEU A 164 -10.18 21.04 -17.31
CA LEU A 164 -10.82 19.79 -17.70
C LEU A 164 -12.27 20.01 -18.18
N ASP A 165 -12.69 19.22 -19.16
CA ASP A 165 -14.10 19.14 -19.52
C ASP A 165 -14.95 18.64 -18.35
N ALA A 166 -16.27 18.84 -18.47
CA ALA A 166 -17.20 18.50 -17.41
C ALA A 166 -17.13 17.00 -17.05
N ASP A 167 -17.04 16.10 -18.01
CA ASP A 167 -17.07 14.65 -17.76
C ASP A 167 -15.84 14.18 -16.97
N ASN A 168 -14.66 14.67 -17.35
CA ASN A 168 -13.41 14.40 -16.65
C ASN A 168 -13.39 15.03 -15.26
N ALA A 169 -13.91 16.24 -15.10
CA ALA A 169 -14.05 16.88 -13.79
C ALA A 169 -15.00 16.07 -12.87
N HIS A 170 -16.14 15.59 -13.38
CA HIS A 170 -17.04 14.72 -12.62
C HIS A 170 -16.36 13.39 -12.22
N ALA A 171 -15.54 12.81 -13.09
CA ALA A 171 -14.76 11.61 -12.77
C ALA A 171 -13.76 11.87 -11.63
N VAL A 172 -13.07 13.03 -11.63
CA VAL A 172 -12.21 13.44 -10.51
C VAL A 172 -13.03 13.55 -9.22
N VAL A 173 -14.16 14.25 -9.26
CA VAL A 173 -15.03 14.45 -8.09
C VAL A 173 -15.50 13.11 -7.52
N ALA A 174 -15.97 12.20 -8.38
CA ALA A 174 -16.49 10.89 -7.97
C ALA A 174 -15.39 9.98 -7.39
N PHE A 175 -14.22 9.90 -8.04
CA PHE A 175 -13.12 9.08 -7.54
C PHE A 175 -12.52 9.66 -6.25
N SER A 176 -12.36 10.99 -6.17
CA SER A 176 -11.96 11.65 -4.93
C SER A 176 -13.00 11.48 -3.82
N ALA A 177 -14.30 11.46 -4.13
CA ALA A 177 -15.32 11.16 -3.11
C ALA A 177 -15.13 9.75 -2.53
N HIS A 178 -14.77 8.76 -3.35
CA HIS A 178 -14.39 7.43 -2.86
C HIS A 178 -13.13 7.46 -1.98
N LEU A 179 -12.05 8.08 -2.47
CA LEU A 179 -10.78 8.18 -1.73
C LEU A 179 -10.93 8.93 -0.40
N SER A 180 -11.85 9.89 -0.31
CA SER A 180 -12.07 10.69 0.89
C SER A 180 -12.61 9.91 2.09
N ARG A 181 -12.96 8.64 1.90
CA ARG A 181 -13.27 7.67 2.98
C ARG A 181 -12.01 7.07 3.61
N LEU A 182 -10.87 7.25 2.97
CA LEU A 182 -9.55 6.71 3.32
C LEU A 182 -8.52 7.82 3.52
N VAL A 183 -8.74 9.00 2.94
CA VAL A 183 -7.82 10.14 2.90
C VAL A 183 -8.53 11.43 3.32
N PRO A 184 -8.10 12.12 4.40
CA PRO A 184 -7.14 11.68 5.40
C PRO A 184 -7.68 10.46 6.16
N SER A 185 -6.84 9.78 6.93
CA SER A 185 -7.25 8.51 7.57
C SER A 185 -8.53 8.69 8.41
N PRO A 186 -9.47 7.74 8.38
CA PRO A 186 -10.66 7.78 9.24
C PRO A 186 -10.31 7.78 10.73
N GLU A 187 -9.11 7.31 11.10
CA GLU A 187 -8.63 7.40 12.49
C GLU A 187 -8.42 8.83 12.96
N LEU A 188 -8.15 9.77 12.03
CA LEU A 188 -8.05 11.19 12.36
C LEU A 188 -9.42 11.80 12.70
N ASP A 189 -10.52 11.14 12.31
CA ASP A 189 -11.89 11.60 12.56
C ASP A 189 -12.45 11.03 13.90
N VAL A 190 -11.70 10.19 14.64
CA VAL A 190 -12.19 9.50 15.85
C VAL A 190 -12.46 10.45 17.03
N GLU A 191 -11.78 11.59 17.09
CA GLU A 191 -11.91 12.58 18.17
C GLU A 191 -12.92 13.70 17.84
N LEU A 192 -13.59 13.63 16.68
CA LEU A 192 -14.55 14.64 16.24
C LEU A 192 -15.86 14.55 17.03
N HIS A 193 -16.39 15.70 17.43
CA HIS A 193 -17.68 15.81 18.12
C HIS A 193 -18.83 15.91 17.10
N ASP A 194 -20.07 15.69 17.56
CA ASP A 194 -21.26 15.88 16.73
C ASP A 194 -21.29 17.31 16.16
N GLY A 195 -21.18 17.41 14.83
CA GLY A 195 -21.17 18.68 14.09
C GLY A 195 -19.82 19.08 13.50
N ASP A 196 -18.73 18.42 13.89
CA ASP A 196 -17.42 18.66 13.30
C ASP A 196 -17.34 18.12 11.86
N VAL A 197 -16.62 18.86 11.02
CA VAL A 197 -16.40 18.47 9.63
C VAL A 197 -15.30 17.41 9.58
N SER A 198 -15.65 16.21 9.14
CA SER A 198 -14.70 15.12 8.89
C SER A 198 -13.52 15.58 8.03
N ALA A 199 -12.30 15.20 8.40
CA ALA A 199 -11.07 15.50 7.68
C ALA A 199 -11.15 15.00 6.24
N GLY A 200 -11.80 13.85 6.02
CA GLY A 200 -12.10 13.32 4.68
C GLY A 200 -12.93 14.29 3.83
N LEU A 201 -13.94 14.94 4.43
CA LEU A 201 -14.75 15.93 3.72
C LEU A 201 -13.95 17.20 3.41
N LEU A 202 -13.11 17.66 4.34
CA LEU A 202 -12.21 18.81 4.12
C LEU A 202 -11.24 18.53 2.98
N TRP A 203 -10.65 17.34 2.95
CA TRP A 203 -9.73 16.91 1.89
C TRP A 203 -10.42 16.88 0.53
N TRP A 204 -11.60 16.25 0.46
CA TRP A 204 -12.37 16.21 -0.77
C TRP A 204 -12.68 17.62 -1.29
N ARG A 205 -13.14 18.53 -0.42
CA ARG A 205 -13.38 19.94 -0.75
C ARG A 205 -12.13 20.64 -1.29
N ALA A 206 -10.97 20.43 -0.65
CA ALA A 206 -9.70 21.00 -1.11
C ALA A 206 -9.29 20.48 -2.50
N VAL A 207 -9.51 19.17 -2.76
CA VAL A 207 -9.23 18.57 -4.06
C VAL A 207 -10.14 19.15 -5.15
N ILE A 208 -11.44 19.33 -4.89
CA ILE A 208 -12.38 19.78 -5.93
C ILE A 208 -12.51 21.30 -6.05
N ALA A 209 -11.78 22.07 -5.24
CA ALA A 209 -11.81 23.53 -5.24
C ALA A 209 -11.77 24.25 -6.62
N PRO A 210 -11.08 23.74 -7.67
CA PRO A 210 -11.06 24.40 -8.99
C PRO A 210 -12.36 24.23 -9.77
N TRP A 211 -13.22 23.29 -9.37
CA TRP A 211 -14.50 23.02 -10.01
C TRP A 211 -15.64 23.37 -9.06
N PRO A 212 -15.85 24.66 -8.73
CA PRO A 212 -16.86 25.10 -7.76
C PRO A 212 -18.28 24.75 -8.21
N ALA A 213 -18.53 24.65 -9.52
CA ALA A 213 -19.81 24.19 -10.07
C ALA A 213 -20.15 22.74 -9.66
N LEU A 214 -19.14 21.94 -9.28
CA LEU A 214 -19.29 20.55 -8.84
C LEU A 214 -19.16 20.41 -7.31
N ALA A 215 -19.00 21.50 -6.57
CA ALA A 215 -18.81 21.52 -5.12
C ALA A 215 -20.09 21.26 -4.31
N GLY A 216 -21.00 20.43 -4.86
CA GLY A 216 -22.23 20.01 -4.23
C GLY A 216 -22.02 19.04 -3.07
N GLU A 217 -23.05 18.26 -2.74
CA GLU A 217 -22.95 17.24 -1.71
C GLU A 217 -21.99 16.12 -2.13
N ARG A 218 -21.11 15.70 -1.20
CA ARG A 218 -20.21 14.57 -1.41
C ARG A 218 -21.00 13.27 -1.48
N LEU A 219 -21.37 12.87 -2.68
CA LEU A 219 -22.05 11.59 -2.93
C LEU A 219 -21.12 10.42 -2.59
N ARG A 220 -21.72 9.32 -2.11
CA ARG A 220 -21.02 8.05 -1.89
C ARG A 220 -21.13 7.21 -3.16
N PRO A 221 -20.09 7.15 -4.01
CA PRO A 221 -20.18 6.38 -5.24
C PRO A 221 -20.27 4.88 -4.93
N ASP A 222 -21.15 4.19 -5.64
CA ASP A 222 -21.22 2.73 -5.62
C ASP A 222 -20.00 2.11 -6.34
N ALA A 223 -19.99 0.78 -6.47
CA ALA A 223 -18.86 0.09 -7.10
C ALA A 223 -18.69 0.45 -8.58
N ASP A 224 -19.79 0.58 -9.33
CA ASP A 224 -19.76 0.82 -10.77
C ASP A 224 -19.37 2.26 -11.09
N ALA A 225 -19.85 3.23 -10.31
CA ALA A 225 -19.46 4.63 -10.39
C ALA A 225 -17.95 4.81 -10.15
N VAL A 226 -17.37 4.11 -9.16
CA VAL A 226 -15.91 4.16 -8.92
C VAL A 226 -15.13 3.59 -10.09
N VAL A 227 -15.57 2.46 -10.65
CA VAL A 227 -14.91 1.83 -11.81
C VAL A 227 -15.01 2.72 -13.06
N HIS A 228 -16.17 3.32 -13.30
CA HIS A 228 -16.37 4.24 -14.41
C HIS A 228 -15.51 5.49 -14.27
N ALA A 229 -15.52 6.14 -13.11
CA ALA A 229 -14.67 7.29 -12.82
C ALA A 229 -13.20 6.96 -13.02
N LEU A 230 -12.72 5.82 -12.50
CA LEU A 230 -11.34 5.39 -12.68
C LEU A 230 -10.97 5.22 -14.17
N ARG A 231 -11.84 4.62 -14.98
CA ARG A 231 -11.58 4.47 -16.43
C ARG A 231 -11.44 5.82 -17.14
N MET A 232 -12.27 6.79 -16.77
CA MET A 232 -12.17 8.16 -17.30
C MET A 232 -10.84 8.80 -16.89
N LEU A 233 -10.44 8.66 -15.61
CA LEU A 233 -9.15 9.17 -15.13
C LEU A 233 -7.94 8.50 -15.79
N GLN A 234 -8.02 7.19 -16.05
CA GLN A 234 -6.98 6.45 -16.78
C GLN A 234 -6.89 6.88 -18.26
N ALA A 235 -7.97 7.45 -18.83
CA ALA A 235 -8.00 7.98 -20.18
C ALA A 235 -7.52 9.44 -20.28
N LEU A 236 -7.23 10.09 -19.14
CA LEU A 236 -6.66 11.44 -19.13
C LEU A 236 -5.32 11.45 -19.89
N PRO A 237 -4.95 12.60 -20.50
CA PRO A 237 -3.60 12.82 -20.98
C PRO A 237 -2.57 12.46 -19.91
N TRP A 238 -1.54 11.71 -20.32
CA TRP A 238 -0.54 11.14 -19.41
C TRP A 238 0.15 12.17 -18.51
N MET A 239 0.21 13.44 -18.91
CA MET A 239 0.79 14.55 -18.13
C MET A 239 -0.09 15.02 -16.99
N LEU A 240 -1.42 14.80 -17.09
CA LEU A 240 -2.39 15.25 -16.08
C LEU A 240 -2.52 14.25 -14.92
N GLN A 241 -2.27 12.97 -15.16
CA GLN A 241 -2.35 11.93 -14.13
C GLN A 241 -1.39 12.23 -12.94
N PRO A 242 -0.10 12.58 -13.15
CA PRO A 242 0.80 12.93 -12.05
C PRO A 242 0.45 14.25 -11.36
N VAL A 243 -0.12 15.21 -12.08
CA VAL A 243 -0.59 16.48 -11.49
C VAL A 243 -1.78 16.23 -10.56
N LEU A 244 -2.72 15.39 -10.98
CA LEU A 244 -3.87 14.99 -10.16
C LEU A 244 -3.42 14.25 -8.90
N VAL A 245 -2.50 13.30 -9.02
CA VAL A 245 -1.94 12.57 -7.86
C VAL A 245 -1.22 13.53 -6.91
N ARG A 246 -0.41 14.46 -7.43
CA ARG A 246 0.24 15.48 -6.59
C ARG A 246 -0.78 16.33 -5.84
N ARG A 247 -1.84 16.78 -6.51
CA ARG A 247 -2.95 17.52 -5.88
C ARG A 247 -3.60 16.75 -4.74
N TRP A 248 -3.85 15.45 -4.92
CA TRP A 248 -4.37 14.58 -3.85
C TRP A 248 -3.43 14.50 -2.64
N VAL A 249 -2.13 14.35 -2.88
CA VAL A 249 -1.10 14.27 -1.85
C VAL A 249 -0.96 15.60 -1.10
N ASP A 250 -0.86 16.72 -1.82
CA ASP A 250 -0.70 18.05 -1.23
C ASP A 250 -1.89 18.40 -0.31
N ALA A 251 -3.11 18.12 -0.77
CA ALA A 251 -4.32 18.30 0.04
C ALA A 251 -4.31 17.40 1.29
N ALA A 252 -3.80 16.17 1.19
CA ALA A 252 -3.73 15.24 2.33
C ALA A 252 -2.67 15.67 3.35
N VAL A 253 -1.53 16.18 2.89
CA VAL A 253 -0.44 16.66 3.75
C VAL A 253 -0.86 17.87 4.57
N VAL A 254 -1.61 18.81 3.96
CA VAL A 254 -2.11 20.01 4.64
C VAL A 254 -3.03 19.67 5.82
N LEU A 255 -3.80 18.59 5.71
CA LEU A 255 -4.78 18.17 6.71
C LEU A 255 -4.26 17.12 7.69
N SER A 256 -3.05 16.61 7.47
CA SER A 256 -2.41 15.65 8.38
C SER A 256 -1.58 16.38 9.44
N PRO A 257 -1.32 15.76 10.61
CA PRO A 257 -0.38 16.29 11.59
C PRO A 257 0.97 16.63 10.93
N PRO A 258 1.67 17.68 11.43
CA PRO A 258 2.78 18.28 10.72
C PRO A 258 3.84 17.26 10.29
N GLY A 259 3.93 17.07 8.97
CA GLY A 259 5.00 16.32 8.30
C GLY A 259 4.77 14.83 8.11
N LEU A 260 3.62 14.24 8.49
CA LEU A 260 3.41 12.79 8.36
C LEU A 260 2.00 12.44 7.86
N LEU A 261 1.91 11.86 6.66
CA LEU A 261 0.71 11.18 6.20
C LEU A 261 0.46 9.94 7.04
N HIS A 262 -0.81 9.73 7.43
CA HIS A 262 -1.22 8.50 8.08
C HIS A 262 -0.93 7.28 7.18
N PRO A 263 -0.45 6.13 7.71
CA PRO A 263 -0.11 4.95 6.90
C PRO A 263 -1.23 4.49 5.95
N ASP A 264 -2.47 4.45 6.43
CA ASP A 264 -3.63 4.07 5.61
C ASP A 264 -3.93 5.06 4.47
N ALA A 265 -3.77 6.36 4.72
CA ALA A 265 -3.95 7.39 3.70
C ALA A 265 -2.81 7.31 2.66
N ALA A 266 -1.58 7.09 3.10
CA ALA A 266 -0.44 6.86 2.22
C ALA A 266 -0.64 5.60 1.36
N GLU A 267 -1.11 4.49 1.94
CA GLU A 267 -1.43 3.26 1.21
C GLU A 267 -2.47 3.52 0.11
N ALA A 268 -3.58 4.18 0.46
CA ALA A 268 -4.65 4.51 -0.48
C ALA A 268 -4.14 5.39 -1.63
N LEU A 269 -3.35 6.43 -1.32
CA LEU A 269 -2.77 7.32 -2.33
C LEU A 269 -1.74 6.63 -3.22
N ARG A 270 -0.93 5.69 -2.69
CA ARG A 270 0.02 4.91 -3.50
C ARG A 270 -0.70 3.94 -4.44
N ILE A 271 -1.77 3.29 -3.99
CA ILE A 271 -2.61 2.46 -4.86
C ILE A 271 -3.26 3.33 -5.94
N ALA A 272 -3.80 4.50 -5.60
CA ALA A 272 -4.40 5.42 -6.56
C ALA A 272 -3.37 5.92 -7.59
N ALA A 273 -2.15 6.26 -7.17
CA ALA A 273 -1.07 6.66 -8.09
C ALA A 273 -0.72 5.54 -9.07
N ARG A 274 -0.62 4.29 -8.59
CA ARG A 274 -0.39 3.12 -9.43
C ARG A 274 -1.53 2.86 -10.41
N LEU A 275 -2.78 3.04 -9.98
CA LEU A 275 -3.95 2.90 -10.84
C LEU A 275 -3.95 3.90 -12.00
N LEU A 276 -3.33 5.06 -11.81
CA LEU A 276 -3.17 6.10 -12.84
C LEU A 276 -1.80 6.05 -13.52
N ASP A 277 -1.01 4.98 -13.33
CA ASP A 277 0.34 4.85 -13.88
C ASP A 277 1.25 6.09 -13.63
N SER A 278 1.01 6.78 -12.52
CA SER A 278 1.72 8.00 -12.14
C SER A 278 2.97 7.68 -11.30
N PRO A 279 4.08 8.41 -11.48
CA PRO A 279 5.18 8.39 -10.51
C PRO A 279 4.68 8.88 -9.14
N LEU A 280 5.31 8.39 -8.07
CA LEU A 280 4.97 8.80 -6.71
C LEU A 280 5.55 10.18 -6.40
N PRO A 281 4.73 11.14 -5.91
CA PRO A 281 5.25 12.39 -5.38
C PRO A 281 6.24 12.14 -4.22
N PRO A 282 7.29 12.97 -4.04
CA PRO A 282 8.31 12.74 -3.01
C PRO A 282 7.76 12.60 -1.60
N ALA A 283 6.75 13.41 -1.25
CA ALA A 283 6.09 13.36 0.06
C ALA A 283 5.41 12.00 0.32
N LEU A 284 4.84 11.39 -0.73
CA LEU A 284 4.24 10.07 -0.66
C LEU A 284 5.28 8.95 -0.71
N ALA A 285 6.31 9.08 -1.55
CA ALA A 285 7.40 8.11 -1.65
C ALA A 285 8.15 7.95 -0.31
N ALA A 286 8.36 9.05 0.42
CA ALA A 286 8.97 9.06 1.74
C ALA A 286 8.21 8.22 2.78
N CYS A 287 6.93 7.90 2.57
CA CYS A 287 6.16 7.04 3.47
C CYS A 287 6.56 5.55 3.37
N PHE A 288 7.27 5.11 2.31
CA PHE A 288 7.51 3.70 2.03
C PHE A 288 8.99 3.31 2.07
N GLU A 289 9.24 2.05 2.40
CA GLU A 289 10.55 1.42 2.32
C GLU A 289 10.55 0.50 1.10
N GLU A 290 11.23 0.91 0.03
CA GLU A 290 11.31 0.12 -1.20
C GLU A 290 12.04 -1.21 -0.93
N CYS A 291 11.55 -2.30 -1.55
CA CYS A 291 12.23 -3.58 -1.48
C CYS A 291 13.55 -3.50 -2.23
N GLU A 292 14.64 -4.07 -1.68
CA GLU A 292 15.93 -4.11 -2.38
C GLU A 292 15.80 -4.68 -3.81
N PRO A 293 16.49 -4.07 -4.79
CA PRO A 293 16.41 -4.51 -6.18
C PRO A 293 16.90 -5.97 -6.31
N GLU A 294 16.22 -6.75 -7.15
CA GLU A 294 16.69 -8.09 -7.50
C GLU A 294 18.06 -7.98 -8.18
N PRO A 295 19.07 -8.80 -7.81
CA PRO A 295 20.33 -8.80 -8.54
C PRO A 295 20.04 -9.13 -10.00
N ALA A 296 20.55 -8.30 -10.91
CA ALA A 296 20.37 -8.50 -12.34
C ALA A 296 20.84 -9.92 -12.71
N VAL A 297 19.94 -10.73 -13.27
CA VAL A 297 20.32 -12.02 -13.84
C VAL A 297 21.24 -11.71 -15.03
N PRO A 298 22.52 -12.11 -15.00
CA PRO A 298 23.41 -11.89 -16.13
C PRO A 298 22.82 -12.59 -17.37
N PRO A 299 22.93 -11.99 -18.56
CA PRO A 299 22.44 -12.64 -19.78
C PRO A 299 23.10 -14.03 -19.91
N PRO A 300 22.38 -15.03 -20.47
CA PRO A 300 22.98 -16.34 -20.71
C PRO A 300 24.24 -16.17 -21.59
N PRO A 301 25.29 -16.96 -21.36
CA PRO A 301 26.46 -16.94 -22.23
C PRO A 301 26.01 -17.24 -23.66
N ALA A 302 26.52 -16.43 -24.60
CA ALA A 302 26.29 -16.57 -26.04
C ALA A 302 26.88 -17.87 -26.59
#